data_AF-A0AAV5XJY2-F1
#
_entry.id   AF-A0AAV5XJY2-F1
#
_cell.length_a   1.000
_cell.length_b   1.000
_cell.length_c   1.000
_cell.angle_alpha   90.00
_cell.angle_beta   90.00
_cell.angle_gamma   90.00
#
_symmetry.space_group_name_H-M   'P 1'
#
loop_
_entity.id
_entity.type
_entity.pdbx_description
1 polymer ?
#
loop_
_entity_poly.entity_id
_entity_poly.type
_entity_poly.pdbx_seq_one_letter_code
_entity_poly.pdbx_strand_id
1 'polypeptide(L)'
;MAPRLPELIKRARRLARERDRLVQELAHEWSVALRGQGFSPRDLDELWAGLTEEAVRRLLRAAERPAGSEVIRREANEVIARVKERVETELAAGG
;
A
#
# COMPACT_ATOMS: atom_id res chain seq x y z
N MET A 1 -20.37 24.81 -8.15
CA MET A 1 -20.41 25.26 -6.74
C MET A 1 -19.28 24.56 -6.00
N ALA A 2 -18.32 25.29 -5.44
CA ALA A 2 -17.17 24.68 -4.78
C ALA A 2 -17.61 23.92 -3.51
N PRO A 3 -17.10 22.70 -3.27
CA PRO A 3 -17.45 21.93 -2.07
C PRO A 3 -17.04 22.71 -0.82
N ARG A 4 -17.94 22.77 0.17
CA ARG A 4 -17.66 23.43 1.46
C ARG A 4 -16.61 22.64 2.24
N LEU A 5 -15.78 23.33 3.02
CA LEU A 5 -14.72 22.73 3.83
C LEU A 5 -15.17 21.50 4.67
N PRO A 6 -16.35 21.50 5.32
CA PRO A 6 -16.82 20.32 6.05
C PRO A 6 -17.01 19.07 5.19
N GLU A 7 -17.48 19.23 3.95
CA GLU A 7 -17.67 18.12 3.02
C GLU A 7 -16.34 17.56 2.51
N LEU A 8 -15.35 18.43 2.29
CA LEU A 8 -13.98 18.01 1.98
C LEU A 8 -13.36 17.19 3.12
N ILE A 9 -13.56 17.62 4.37
CA ILE A 9 -13.07 16.90 5.56
C ILE A 9 -13.75 15.52 5.68
N LYS A 10 -15.07 15.45 5.49
CA LYS A 10 -15.82 14.17 5.50
C LYS A 10 -15.31 13.23 4.41
N ARG A 11 -15.10 13.75 3.20
CA ARG A 11 -14.56 12.97 2.08
C ARG A 11 -13.15 12.45 2.37
N ALA A 12 -12.26 13.29 2.88
CA ALA A 12 -10.90 12.89 3.25
C ALA A 12 -10.91 11.76 4.29
N ARG A 13 -11.76 11.86 5.31
CA ARG A 13 -11.91 10.80 6.33
C ARG A 13 -12.45 9.50 5.73
N ARG A 14 -13.42 9.57 4.82
CA ARG A 14 -13.94 8.39 4.12
C ARG A 14 -12.86 7.71 3.30
N LEU A 15 -12.10 8.47 2.50
CA LEU A 15 -11.00 7.94 1.70
C LEU A 15 -9.90 7.32 2.57
N ALA A 16 -9.57 7.93 3.71
CA ALA A 16 -8.61 7.37 4.65
C ALA A 16 -9.06 6.00 5.18
N ARG A 17 -10.34 5.87 5.58
CA ARG A 17 -10.90 4.59 6.03
C ARG A 17 -10.93 3.54 4.93
N GLU A 18 -11.25 3.94 3.72
CA GLU A 18 -11.27 3.05 2.56
C GLU A 18 -9.86 2.55 2.23
N ARG A 19 -8.85 3.44 2.24
CA ARG A 19 -7.44 3.04 2.12
C ARG A 19 -7.04 2.05 3.20
N ASP A 20 -7.39 2.33 4.45
CA ASP A 20 -7.01 1.45 5.57
C ASP A 20 -7.69 0.08 5.45
N ARG A 21 -8.93 0.03 4.96
CA ARG A 21 -9.62 -1.23 4.64
C ARG A 21 -8.91 -2.00 3.52
N LEU A 22 -8.56 -1.33 2.42
CA LEU A 22 -7.85 -1.95 1.30
C LEU A 22 -6.49 -2.51 1.73
N VAL A 23 -5.76 -1.80 2.59
CA VAL A 23 -4.50 -2.27 3.17
C VAL A 23 -4.72 -3.57 3.96
N GLN A 24 -5.78 -3.67 4.77
CA GLN A 24 -6.09 -4.88 5.54
C GLN A 24 -6.46 -6.06 4.63
N GLU A 25 -7.33 -5.83 3.63
CA GLU A 25 -7.74 -6.87 2.67
C GLU A 25 -6.52 -7.40 1.89
N LEU A 26 -5.68 -6.50 1.37
CA LEU A 26 -4.44 -6.86 0.68
C LEU A 26 -3.49 -7.61 1.61
N ALA A 27 -3.27 -7.13 2.83
CA ALA A 27 -2.39 -7.80 3.77
C ALA A 27 -2.86 -9.24 4.03
N HIS A 28 -4.15 -9.44 4.25
CA HIS A 28 -4.71 -10.78 4.46
C HIS A 28 -4.47 -11.70 3.26
N GLU A 29 -4.75 -11.23 2.04
CA GLU A 29 -4.54 -12.00 0.81
C GLU A 29 -3.05 -12.39 0.64
N TRP A 30 -2.14 -11.45 0.87
CA TRP A 30 -0.70 -11.69 0.81
C TRP A 30 -0.22 -12.65 1.89
N SER A 31 -0.68 -12.51 3.14
CA SER A 31 -0.35 -13.42 4.23
C SER A 31 -0.77 -14.86 3.91
N VAL A 32 -1.99 -15.04 3.37
CA VAL A 32 -2.47 -16.37 2.95
C VAL A 32 -1.63 -16.93 1.81
N ALA A 33 -1.31 -16.10 0.81
CA ALA A 33 -0.51 -16.54 -0.33
C ALA A 33 0.91 -16.93 0.08
N LEU A 34 1.57 -16.15 0.93
CA LEU A 34 2.98 -16.33 1.31
C LEU A 34 3.17 -17.39 2.41
N ARG A 35 2.11 -17.76 3.15
CA ARG A 35 2.18 -18.74 4.23
C ARG A 35 2.69 -20.09 3.72
N GLY A 36 3.64 -20.66 4.45
CA GLY A 36 4.21 -21.98 4.15
C GLY A 36 5.17 -22.01 2.96
N GLN A 37 5.46 -20.88 2.32
CA GLN A 37 6.44 -20.82 1.22
C GLN A 37 7.90 -20.76 1.68
N GLY A 38 8.16 -20.57 2.98
CA GLY A 38 9.51 -20.61 3.55
C GLY A 38 10.39 -19.40 3.19
N PHE A 39 9.80 -18.26 2.84
CA PHE A 39 10.55 -17.03 2.58
C PHE A 39 11.36 -16.60 3.81
N SER A 40 12.62 -16.28 3.59
CA SER A 40 13.41 -15.57 4.59
C SER A 40 12.99 -14.09 4.66
N PRO A 41 13.32 -13.37 5.74
CA PRO A 41 13.08 -11.93 5.82
C PRO A 41 13.69 -11.15 4.64
N ARG A 42 14.86 -11.60 4.15
CA ARG A 42 15.53 -10.99 3.00
C ARG A 42 14.75 -11.21 1.70
N ASP A 43 14.19 -12.40 1.50
CA ASP A 43 13.41 -12.69 0.30
C ASP A 43 12.13 -11.84 0.28
N LEU A 44 11.52 -11.60 1.45
CA LEU A 44 10.39 -10.69 1.59
C LEU A 44 10.81 -9.25 1.26
N ASP A 45 11.94 -8.78 1.78
CA ASP A 45 12.46 -7.43 1.46
C ASP A 45 12.65 -7.23 -0.05
N GLU A 46 13.25 -8.19 -0.74
CA GLU A 46 13.47 -8.15 -2.19
C GLU A 46 12.15 -8.19 -2.98
N LEU A 47 11.19 -9.01 -2.53
CA LEU A 47 9.83 -9.07 -3.10
C LEU A 47 9.12 -7.71 -2.98
N TRP A 48 9.10 -7.11 -1.78
CA TRP A 48 8.44 -5.83 -1.53
C TRP A 48 9.08 -4.69 -2.32
N ALA A 49 10.41 -4.68 -2.45
CA ALA A 49 11.13 -3.71 -3.26
C ALA A 49 10.72 -3.78 -4.74
N GLY A 50 10.65 -4.98 -5.30
CA GLY A 50 10.23 -5.20 -6.69
C GLY A 50 8.79 -4.75 -6.96
N LEU A 51 7.86 -5.07 -6.05
CA LEU A 51 6.46 -4.64 -6.14
C LEU A 51 6.32 -3.12 -6.03
N THR A 52 7.12 -2.48 -5.16
CA THR A 52 7.11 -1.03 -4.98
C THR A 52 7.57 -0.31 -6.24
N GLU A 53 8.69 -0.73 -6.82
CA GLU A 53 9.20 -0.13 -8.05
C GLU A 53 8.22 -0.27 -9.23
N GLU A 54 7.60 -1.45 -9.39
CA GLU A 54 6.62 -1.64 -10.45
C GLU A 54 5.33 -0.85 -10.20
N ALA A 55 4.86 -0.74 -8.94
CA ALA A 55 3.72 0.10 -8.58
C ALA A 55 3.99 1.57 -8.88
N VAL A 56 5.15 2.11 -8.45
CA VAL A 56 5.57 3.49 -8.75
C VAL A 56 5.64 3.71 -10.25
N ARG A 57 6.25 2.79 -11.00
CA ARG A 57 6.35 2.88 -12.47
C ARG A 57 4.97 2.92 -13.13
N ARG A 58 4.01 2.11 -12.68
CA ARG A 58 2.63 2.11 -13.19
C ARG A 58 1.90 3.39 -12.86
N LEU A 59 2.01 3.87 -11.62
CA LEU A 59 1.39 5.12 -11.17
C LEU A 59 1.93 6.33 -11.94
N LEU A 60 3.24 6.39 -12.17
CA LEU A 60 3.87 7.43 -12.99
C LEU A 60 3.38 7.40 -14.45
N ARG A 61 3.15 6.21 -15.01
CA ARG A 61 2.57 6.06 -16.37
C ARG A 61 1.10 6.46 -16.44
N ALA A 62 0.35 6.22 -15.37
CA ALA A 62 -1.08 6.53 -15.29
C ALA A 62 -1.37 7.99 -14.89
N ALA A 63 -0.38 8.72 -14.37
CA ALA A 63 -0.56 10.09 -13.95
C ALA A 63 -0.77 11.02 -15.15
N GLU A 64 -2.02 11.43 -15.40
CA GLU A 64 -2.41 12.38 -16.45
C GLU A 64 -1.85 13.79 -16.25
N ARG A 65 -1.44 14.12 -15.02
CA ARG A 65 -0.77 15.38 -14.66
C ARG A 65 0.52 15.07 -13.90
N PRO A 66 1.54 15.95 -14.00
CA PRO A 66 2.77 15.80 -13.23
C PRO A 66 2.49 16.12 -11.76
N ALA A 67 1.87 15.20 -11.03
CA ALA A 67 2.21 15.08 -9.62
C ALA A 67 3.71 14.83 -9.58
N GLY A 68 4.44 15.55 -8.72
CA GLY A 68 5.88 15.37 -8.63
C GLY A 68 6.18 13.89 -8.43
N SER A 69 7.07 13.32 -9.26
CA SER A 69 7.43 11.89 -9.23
C SER A 69 7.76 11.40 -7.81
N GLU A 70 8.32 12.30 -7.00
CA GLU A 70 8.63 12.12 -5.60
C GLU A 70 7.40 11.92 -4.70
N VAL A 71 6.29 12.62 -4.97
CA VAL A 71 5.03 12.47 -4.23
C VAL A 71 4.43 11.10 -4.49
N ILE A 72 4.34 10.68 -5.76
CA ILE A 72 3.85 9.35 -6.14
C ILE A 72 4.71 8.26 -5.50
N ARG A 73 6.04 8.42 -5.58
CA ARG A 73 6.99 7.49 -4.96
C ARG A 73 6.76 7.40 -3.46
N ARG A 74 6.62 8.54 -2.78
CA ARG A 74 6.37 8.58 -1.34
C ARG A 74 5.06 7.88 -0.97
N GLU A 75 3.97 8.21 -1.66
CA GLU A 75 2.66 7.60 -1.38
C GLU A 75 2.66 6.09 -1.59
N ALA A 76 3.28 5.61 -2.68
CA ALA A 76 3.41 4.18 -2.94
C ALA A 76 4.23 3.47 -1.85
N ASN A 77 5.37 4.04 -1.45
CA ASN A 77 6.18 3.52 -0.36
C ASN A 77 5.40 3.47 0.96
N GLU A 78 4.67 4.53 1.31
CA GLU A 78 3.88 4.58 2.55
C GLU A 78 2.78 3.51 2.57
N VAL A 79 2.08 3.29 1.46
CA VAL A 79 1.04 2.25 1.37
C VAL A 79 1.64 0.85 1.45
N ILE A 80 2.71 0.59 0.69
CA ILE A 80 3.33 -0.74 0.66
C ILE A 80 4.01 -1.06 2.00
N ALA A 81 4.63 -0.09 2.66
CA ALA A 81 5.19 -0.28 4.00
C ALA A 81 4.14 -0.76 5.00
N ARG A 82 2.92 -0.19 4.96
CA ARG A 82 1.81 -0.62 5.83
C ARG A 82 1.31 -2.02 5.50
N VAL A 83 1.24 -2.37 4.22
CA VAL A 83 0.88 -3.74 3.80
C VAL A 83 1.94 -4.72 4.29
N LYS A 84 3.22 -4.42 4.06
CA LYS A 84 4.37 -5.22 4.50
C LYS A 84 4.33 -5.48 6.01
N GLU A 85 4.25 -4.43 6.82
CA GLU A 85 4.20 -4.53 8.28
C GLU A 85 3.09 -5.47 8.75
N ARG A 86 1.92 -5.37 8.10
CA ARG A 86 0.75 -6.17 8.44
C ARG A 86 0.94 -7.64 8.05
N VAL A 87 1.45 -7.90 6.85
CA VAL A 87 1.74 -9.25 6.35
C VAL A 87 2.77 -9.94 7.24
N GLU A 88 3.87 -9.26 7.57
CA GLU A 88 4.91 -9.83 8.44
C GLU A 88 4.39 -10.12 9.86
N THR A 89 3.53 -9.25 10.39
CA THR A 89 2.85 -9.50 11.67
C THR A 89 1.96 -10.74 11.61
N GLU A 90 1.17 -10.92 10.54
CA GLU A 90 0.30 -12.08 10.38
C GLU A 90 1.07 -13.38 10.13
N LEU A 91 2.18 -13.32 9.40
CA LEU A 91 3.08 -14.46 9.19
C LEU A 91 3.77 -14.87 10.50
N ALA A 92 4.21 -13.91 11.32
CA ALA A 92 4.79 -14.18 12.63
C ALA A 92 3.77 -14.75 13.63
N ALA A 93 2.50 -14.33 13.56
CA ALA A 93 1.44 -14.81 14.44
C ALA A 93 0.85 -16.18 14.02
N GLY A 94 1.02 -16.57 12.76
CA GLY A 94 0.50 -17.83 12.19
C GLY A 94 1.55 -18.91 11.96
N GLY A 95 2.76 -18.74 12.52
CA GLY A 95 3.85 -19.72 12.53
C GLY A 95 3.72 -20.76 13.64
#